data_AF-A0A7C5TJ41-F1
#
_entry.id   AF-A0A7C5TJ41-F1
#
_cell.length_a   1.000
_cell.length_b   1.000
_cell.length_c   1.000
_cell.angle_alpha   90.00
_cell.angle_beta   90.00
_cell.angle_gamma   90.00
#
_symmetry.space_group_name_H-M   'P 1'
#
loop_
_entity.id
_entity.type
_entity.pdbx_description
1 polymer ?
#
loop_
_entity_poly.entity_id
_entity_poly.type
_entity_poly.pdbx_seq_one_letter_code
_entity_poly.pdbx_strand_id
1 'polypeptide(L)'
;MNKRYETWGIRVRVKREVEELVREVADTLGYYPYTVRNLAILLGIQQIAANPNIPKTDKAFESLLDKTRLVVRELMDYGEEEGEMG
;
A
#
# COMPACT_ATOMS: atom_id res chain seq x y z
N MET A 1 1.10 -13.52 29.35
CA MET A 1 2.42 -12.85 29.50
C MET A 1 2.52 -11.77 28.43
N ASN A 2 2.35 -10.52 28.83
CA ASN A 2 2.37 -9.36 27.92
C ASN A 2 3.81 -8.82 27.86
N LYS A 3 4.56 -9.20 26.82
CA LYS A 3 5.90 -8.61 26.57
C LYS A 3 5.67 -7.17 26.13
N ARG A 4 5.71 -6.25 27.11
CA ARG A 4 5.80 -4.81 26.86
C ARG A 4 6.95 -4.57 25.90
N TYR A 5 6.66 -3.83 24.84
CA TYR A 5 7.61 -3.41 23.82
C TYR A 5 8.62 -2.44 24.43
N GLU A 6 9.60 -2.95 25.18
CA GLU A 6 10.87 -2.28 25.43
C GLU A 6 11.76 -2.49 24.21
N THR A 7 11.37 -1.88 23.09
CA THR A 7 12.29 -1.63 21.99
C THR A 7 12.01 -0.22 21.53
N TRP A 8 12.94 0.65 21.88
CA TRP A 8 13.06 2.01 21.36
C TRP A 8 12.80 2.01 19.86
N GLY A 9 12.06 3.02 19.38
CA GLY A 9 11.45 3.08 18.04
C GLY A 9 12.33 2.50 16.93
N ILE A 10 12.03 1.26 16.55
CA ILE A 10 12.65 0.63 15.38
C ILE A 10 12.14 1.39 14.17
N ARG A 11 13.04 2.01 13.40
CA ARG A 11 12.69 2.59 12.11
C ARG A 11 12.36 1.46 11.15
N VAL A 12 11.08 1.16 11.02
CA VAL A 12 10.57 0.28 9.97
C VAL A 12 10.40 1.12 8.72
N ARG A 13 11.07 0.71 7.63
CA ARG A 13 10.89 1.32 6.31
C ARG A 13 9.90 0.49 5.52
N VAL A 14 9.09 1.18 4.72
CA VAL A 14 8.30 0.53 3.70
C VAL A 14 9.26 -0.03 2.65
N LYS A 15 8.95 -1.22 2.15
CA LYS A 15 9.69 -1.85 1.05
C LYS A 15 9.65 -0.96 -0.19
N ARG A 16 10.76 -0.90 -0.95
CA ARG A 16 10.89 0.01 -2.11
C ARG A 16 9.76 -0.19 -3.12
N GLU A 17 9.45 -1.45 -3.42
CA GLU A 17 8.38 -1.86 -4.33
C GLU A 17 6.99 -1.37 -3.90
N VAL A 18 6.75 -1.20 -2.60
CA VAL A 18 5.48 -0.65 -2.08
C VAL A 18 5.49 0.87 -2.14
N GLU A 19 6.63 1.52 -1.91
CA GLU A 19 6.75 2.97 -2.09
C GLU A 19 6.59 3.41 -3.55
N GLU A 20 7.03 2.58 -4.50
CA GLU A 20 6.81 2.81 -5.94
C GLU A 20 5.31 2.83 -6.27
N LEU A 21 4.56 1.82 -5.83
CA LEU A 21 3.10 1.76 -6.00
C LEU A 21 2.37 2.96 -5.38
N VAL A 22 2.83 3.41 -4.21
CA VAL A 22 2.26 4.61 -3.57
C VAL A 22 2.46 5.85 -4.43
N ARG A 23 3.63 5.99 -5.09
CA ARG A 23 3.89 7.12 -5.99
C ARG A 23 3.03 7.04 -7.25
N GLU A 24 2.93 5.86 -7.87
CA GLU A 24 2.07 5.65 -9.04
C GLU A 24 0.61 6.04 -8.76
N VAL A 25 0.05 5.57 -7.64
CA VAL A 25 -1.31 5.94 -7.23
C VAL A 25 -1.43 7.44 -6.93
N ALA A 26 -0.42 8.03 -6.28
CA ALA A 26 -0.42 9.45 -5.96
C ALA A 26 -0.38 10.33 -7.21
N ASP A 27 0.48 9.99 -8.17
CA ASP A 27 0.61 10.70 -9.43
C ASP A 27 -0.69 10.60 -10.25
N THR A 28 -1.27 9.40 -10.34
CA THR A 28 -2.53 9.15 -11.07
C THR A 28 -3.71 9.93 -10.48
N LEU A 29 -3.81 10.00 -9.15
CA LEU A 29 -4.92 10.66 -8.46
C LEU A 29 -4.67 12.13 -8.12
N GLY A 30 -3.51 12.69 -8.50
CA GLY A 30 -3.15 14.09 -8.20
C GLY A 30 -2.93 14.38 -6.71
N TYR A 31 -2.48 13.40 -5.93
CA TYR A 31 -2.18 13.55 -4.51
C TYR A 31 -0.67 13.57 -4.22
N TYR A 32 -0.31 14.06 -3.03
CA TYR A 32 1.05 13.87 -2.53
C TYR A 32 1.29 12.41 -2.08
N PRO A 33 2.47 11.81 -2.35
CA PRO A 33 2.78 10.43 -1.95
C PRO A 33 2.61 10.14 -0.46
N TYR A 34 2.90 11.12 0.42
CA TYR A 34 2.74 10.93 1.86
C TYR A 34 1.26 10.81 2.27
N THR A 35 0.34 11.48 1.55
CA THR A 35 -1.10 11.41 1.79
C THR A 35 -1.61 10.01 1.46
N VAL A 36 -1.30 9.51 0.26
CA VAL A 36 -1.67 8.16 -0.18
C VAL A 36 -1.10 7.10 0.76
N ARG A 37 0.18 7.22 1.14
CA ARG A 37 0.81 6.28 2.09
C ARG A 37 0.08 6.24 3.44
N ASN A 38 -0.20 7.40 4.02
CA ASN A 38 -0.84 7.47 5.34
C ASN A 38 -2.25 6.89 5.29
N LEU A 39 -3.01 7.19 4.23
CA LEU A 39 -4.35 6.62 4.02
C LEU A 39 -4.29 5.11 3.83
N ALA A 40 -3.39 4.60 2.98
CA ALA A 40 -3.22 3.17 2.75
C ALA A 40 -2.89 2.41 4.05
N ILE A 41 -2.03 2.98 4.91
CA ILE A 41 -1.71 2.42 6.23
C ILE A 41 -2.95 2.37 7.13
N LEU A 42 -3.71 3.48 7.22
CA LEU A 42 -4.91 3.53 8.06
C LEU A 42 -5.98 2.54 7.59
N LEU A 43 -6.21 2.46 6.28
CA LEU A 43 -7.17 1.53 5.69
C LEU A 43 -6.73 0.08 5.89
N GLY A 44 -5.45 -0.23 5.69
CA GLY A 44 -4.89 -1.55 5.95
C GLY A 44 -5.04 -1.97 7.42
N ILE A 45 -4.77 -1.06 8.37
CA ILE A 45 -4.96 -1.33 9.80
C ILE A 45 -6.43 -1.63 10.12
N GLN A 46 -7.37 -0.86 9.56
CA GLN A 46 -8.81 -1.12 9.74
C GLN A 46 -9.21 -2.50 9.22
N GLN A 47 -8.76 -2.87 8.01
CA GLN A 47 -9.04 -4.18 7.43
C GLN A 47 -8.46 -5.32 8.29
N ILE A 48 -7.21 -5.19 8.74
CA ILE A 48 -6.57 -6.20 9.60
C ILE A 48 -7.29 -6.32 10.95
N ALA A 49 -7.70 -5.19 11.54
CA ALA A 49 -8.43 -5.18 12.81
C ALA A 49 -9.80 -5.84 12.67
N ALA A 50 -10.49 -5.64 11.54
CA ALA A 50 -11.78 -6.25 11.26
C ALA A 50 -11.67 -7.76 10.94
N ASN A 51 -10.62 -8.16 10.22
CA ASN A 51 -10.34 -9.56 9.89
C ASN A 51 -8.83 -9.80 9.88
N PRO A 52 -8.25 -10.43 10.93
CA PRO A 52 -6.81 -10.56 11.11
C PRO A 52 -6.21 -11.67 10.22
N ASN A 53 -6.33 -11.51 8.91
CA ASN A 53 -5.74 -12.39 7.90
C ASN A 53 -4.55 -11.71 7.22
N ILE A 54 -3.42 -11.65 7.94
CA ILE A 54 -2.17 -11.07 7.45
C ILE A 54 -1.29 -12.13 6.76
N PRO A 55 -0.57 -11.79 5.68
CA PRO A 55 0.46 -12.65 5.12
C PRO A 55 1.49 -13.07 6.18
N LYS A 56 1.70 -14.37 6.34
CA LYS A 56 2.62 -14.95 7.35
C LYS A 56 3.97 -15.37 6.77
N THR A 57 4.12 -15.30 5.45
CA THR A 57 5.32 -15.72 4.72
C THR A 57 5.66 -14.71 3.65
N ASP A 58 6.93 -14.62 3.29
CA ASP A 58 7.39 -13.74 2.20
C ASP A 58 6.68 -14.07 0.89
N LYS A 59 6.47 -15.35 0.58
CA LYS A 59 5.71 -15.77 -0.61
C LYS A 59 4.28 -15.23 -0.64
N ALA A 60 3.60 -15.22 0.52
CA ALA A 60 2.25 -14.67 0.62
C ALA A 60 2.26 -13.14 0.47
N PHE A 61 3.31 -12.48 0.98
CA PHE A 61 3.51 -11.05 0.76
C PHE A 61 3.75 -10.73 -0.73
N GLU A 62 4.67 -11.42 -1.40
CA GLU A 62 4.94 -11.22 -2.83
C GLU A 62 3.68 -11.47 -3.68
N SER A 63 2.89 -12.49 -3.34
CA SER A 63 1.61 -12.75 -4.02
C SER A 63 0.59 -11.61 -3.85
N LEU A 64 0.58 -10.94 -2.68
CA LEU A 64 -0.28 -9.78 -2.44
C LEU A 64 0.25 -8.54 -3.18
N LEU A 65 1.57 -8.37 -3.22
CA LEU A 65 2.22 -7.30 -3.95
C LEU A 65 1.89 -7.38 -5.45
N ASP A 66 2.01 -8.57 -6.04
CA ASP A 66 1.71 -8.77 -7.47
C ASP A 66 0.24 -8.50 -7.80
N LYS A 67 -0.69 -8.91 -6.93
CA LYS A 67 -2.11 -8.55 -7.08
C LYS A 67 -2.33 -7.04 -6.97
N THR A 68 -1.68 -6.39 -6.02
CA THR A 68 -1.77 -4.94 -5.85
C THR A 68 -1.25 -4.20 -7.09
N ARG A 69 -0.15 -4.67 -7.70
CA ARG A 69 0.38 -4.14 -8.96
C ARG A 69 -0.65 -4.18 -10.09
N LEU A 70 -1.41 -5.28 -10.21
CA LEU A 70 -2.45 -5.39 -11.25
C LEU A 70 -3.55 -4.34 -11.04
N VAL A 71 -4.03 -4.18 -9.80
CA VAL A 71 -5.06 -3.17 -9.48
C VAL A 71 -4.57 -1.74 -9.73
N VAL A 72 -3.32 -1.43 -9.38
CA VAL A 72 -2.73 -0.11 -9.65
C VAL A 72 -2.58 0.15 -11.14
N ARG A 73 -2.20 -0.86 -11.94
CA ARG A 73 -2.16 -0.74 -13.40
C ARG A 73 -3.52 -0.46 -13.99
N GLU A 74 -4.55 -1.21 -13.59
CA GLU A 74 -5.92 -0.96 -14.04
C GLU A 74 -6.34 0.48 -13.73
N LEU A 75 -6.03 0.99 -12.53
CA LEU A 75 -6.29 2.40 -12.18
C LEU A 75 -5.59 3.39 -13.13
N MET A 76 -4.34 3.12 -13.51
CA MET A 76 -3.59 3.98 -14.43
C MET A 76 -4.19 3.95 -15.83
N ASP A 77 -4.54 2.76 -16.33
CA ASP A 77 -5.15 2.58 -17.65
C ASP A 77 -6.47 3.38 -17.75
N TYR A 78 -7.29 3.40 -16.70
CA TYR A 78 -8.51 4.24 -16.65
C TYR A 78 -8.22 5.74 -16.67
N GLY A 79 -7.14 6.20 -16.05
CA GLY A 79 -6.77 7.61 -16.02
C GLY A 79 -6.29 8.14 -17.37
N GLU A 80 -5.68 7.29 -18.20
CA GLU A 80 -5.24 7.63 -19.55
C GLU A 80 -6.44 7.80 -20.52
N GLU A 81 -7.44 6.93 -20.45
CA GLU A 81 -8.64 7.00 -21.30
C GLU A 81 -9.45 8.30 -21.09
N GLU A 82 -9.55 8.81 -19.86
CA GLU A 82 -10.24 10.08 -19.60
C GLU A 82 -9.44 11.30 -20.07
N GLY A 83 -8.11 11.21 -20.11
CA GLY A 83 -7.23 12.29 -20.57
C GLY A 83 -7.20 12.50 -22.09
N GLU A 84 -7.48 11.45 -22.88
CA GLU A 84 -7.54 11.53 -24.35
C GLU A 84 -8.87 12.08 -24.90
N MET A 85 -9.92 12.18 -24.06
CA MET A 85 -11.23 12.73 -24.45
C MET A 85 -11.40 14.23 -24.13
N GLY A 86 -10.37 14.89 -23.58
CA GLY A 86 -10.38 16.28 -23.13
C GLY A 86 -9.89 17.31 -24.15
#